data_AF-A0A8T9SXS3-F1
#
_entry.id   AF-A0A8T9SXS3-F1
#
_cell.length_a   1.000
_cell.length_b   1.000
_cell.length_c   1.000
_cell.angle_alpha   90.00
_cell.angle_beta   90.00
_cell.angle_gamma   90.00
#
_symmetry.space_group_name_H-M   'P 1'
#
loop_
_entity.id
_entity.type
_entity.pdbx_description
1 polymer ?
#
loop_
_entity_poly.entity_id
_entity_poly.type
_entity_poly.pdbx_seq_one_letter_code
_entity_poly.pdbx_strand_id
1 'polypeptide(L)'
;MRSTLSLPLLSALFALRCATAYAQQETVPPTRLIVVNSLVGDTISPQEKATYGLFPYYATDNFRYAYFTQQLAPDSALTLHTQLRDGRLVQRPFTSEEFITARFQIQNRARELGGGSQGAAPLVGLNAVTSTGNNPDLAVGSVYQVTLHNGTSFKGTLVSLTLTSADFDTPDLGRVTVQRADIKRYVALQVAKSGRVRDDVGNGNRLFFAPTARSLRKGEGYVQDIDIFLLGVNYGVTDHFSIGLLASAIPGIGLGKQVVALTPKLTTKVSAKWNVGVGALIARIPDFDYDNGSGFGAGIAYGLATYGTADDNLTMGLGYGFSGQGGFGRTPVVLLGGAKRITNRVSLVSENYLFVQGTGGVGGLYGIRLGWPRTTLNVGSFYVAPFEGGGAFGYVYPVYLDVALRFGQPKK
;
A
#
# COMPACT_ATOMS: atom_id res chain seq x y z
N MET A 1 34.74 -10.83 -42.51
CA MET A 1 35.04 -9.70 -41.60
C MET A 1 33.93 -9.62 -40.57
N ARG A 2 34.28 -9.75 -39.29
CA ARG A 2 33.36 -9.68 -38.15
C ARG A 2 32.95 -8.22 -37.94
N SER A 3 31.66 -7.90 -37.91
CA SER A 3 31.16 -6.70 -37.23
C SER A 3 30.27 -7.13 -36.08
N THR A 4 30.89 -7.31 -34.92
CA THR A 4 30.20 -7.38 -33.63
C THR A 4 29.57 -6.01 -33.35
N LEU A 5 28.28 -5.85 -33.64
CA LEU A 5 27.49 -4.87 -32.90
C LEU A 5 27.23 -5.48 -31.53
N SER A 6 28.03 -5.05 -30.57
CA SER A 6 27.89 -5.43 -29.19
C SER A 6 26.61 -4.80 -28.61
N LEU A 7 26.12 -5.42 -27.54
CA LEU A 7 25.00 -4.97 -26.71
C LEU A 7 25.07 -3.54 -26.11
N PRO A 8 26.16 -2.73 -26.15
CA PRO A 8 26.12 -1.34 -25.69
C PRO A 8 25.44 -0.40 -26.70
N LEU A 9 25.16 -0.80 -27.95
CA LEU A 9 24.59 0.11 -28.94
C LEU A 9 23.08 0.35 -28.74
N LEU A 10 22.35 -0.63 -28.21
CA LEU A 10 20.93 -0.48 -27.84
C LEU A 10 20.77 0.37 -26.56
N SER A 11 21.69 0.21 -25.60
CA SER A 11 21.75 1.03 -24.38
C SER A 11 22.20 2.46 -24.67
N ALA A 12 23.09 2.67 -25.65
CA ALA A 12 23.50 3.99 -26.11
C ALA A 12 22.37 4.74 -26.84
N LEU A 13 21.56 4.06 -27.67
CA LEU A 13 20.43 4.67 -28.37
C LEU A 13 19.26 5.03 -27.43
N PHE A 14 19.05 4.24 -26.36
CA PHE A 14 18.08 4.58 -25.31
C PHE A 14 18.58 5.70 -24.40
N ALA A 15 19.88 5.69 -24.05
CA ALA A 15 20.52 6.78 -23.32
C ALA A 15 20.55 8.09 -24.13
N LEU A 16 20.69 8.04 -25.46
CA LEU A 16 20.65 9.23 -26.32
C LEU A 16 19.24 9.83 -26.40
N ARG A 17 18.18 9.00 -26.40
CA ARG A 17 16.79 9.50 -26.33
C ARG A 17 16.43 10.07 -24.95
N CYS A 18 16.97 9.50 -23.88
CA CYS A 18 16.83 10.06 -22.53
C CYS A 18 17.66 11.35 -22.34
N ALA A 19 18.83 11.47 -22.99
CA ALA A 19 19.61 12.70 -22.97
C ALA A 19 18.94 13.84 -23.74
N THR A 20 18.19 13.55 -24.81
CA THR A 20 17.36 14.58 -25.48
C THR A 20 16.10 14.95 -24.70
N ALA A 21 15.60 14.07 -23.82
CA ALA A 21 14.51 14.39 -22.89
C ALA A 21 14.99 15.24 -21.70
N TYR A 22 16.26 15.15 -21.34
CA TYR A 22 16.91 15.99 -20.31
C TYR A 22 17.38 17.37 -20.82
N ALA A 23 17.15 17.70 -22.09
CA ALA A 23 17.36 19.04 -22.63
C ALA A 23 16.07 19.89 -22.66
N GLN A 24 14.95 19.38 -22.13
CA GLN A 24 13.84 20.26 -21.75
C GLN A 24 14.08 20.73 -20.32
N GLN A 25 14.72 21.89 -20.26
CA GLN A 25 14.65 22.84 -19.15
C GLN A 25 13.28 22.70 -18.45
N GLU A 26 13.25 22.27 -17.19
CA GLU A 26 12.05 22.23 -16.36
C GLU A 26 11.41 23.62 -16.40
N THR A 27 10.45 23.82 -17.30
CA THR A 27 9.57 24.97 -17.23
C THR A 27 8.68 24.69 -16.04
N VAL A 28 9.06 25.19 -14.87
CA VAL A 28 8.20 25.22 -13.69
C VAL A 28 6.85 25.75 -14.17
N PRO A 29 5.78 24.93 -14.16
CA PRO A 29 4.48 25.35 -14.66
C PRO A 29 4.06 26.62 -13.91
N PRO A 30 3.54 27.64 -14.60
CA PRO A 30 3.26 28.92 -13.97
C PRO A 30 2.31 28.73 -12.79
N THR A 31 2.64 29.32 -11.65
CA THR A 31 1.83 29.24 -10.44
C THR A 31 1.02 30.52 -10.25
N ARG A 32 -0.25 30.39 -9.87
CA ARG A 32 -1.14 31.51 -9.56
C ARG A 32 -1.37 31.60 -8.04
N LEU A 33 -1.34 32.79 -7.47
CA LEU A 33 -1.74 33.04 -6.08
C LEU A 33 -3.24 32.79 -5.89
N ILE A 34 -3.63 32.09 -4.81
CA ILE A 34 -5.04 31.87 -4.46
C ILE A 34 -5.33 32.36 -3.05
N VAL A 35 -6.44 33.08 -2.93
CA VAL A 35 -7.01 33.54 -1.66
C VAL A 35 -7.88 32.44 -1.05
N VAL A 36 -7.53 31.99 0.16
CA VAL A 36 -8.31 30.98 0.90
C VAL A 36 -9.69 31.53 1.28
N ASN A 37 -9.76 32.78 1.71
CA ASN A 37 -10.98 33.49 2.07
C ASN A 37 -10.74 35.00 2.01
N SER A 38 -11.72 35.78 1.52
CA SER A 38 -11.60 37.24 1.40
C SER A 38 -11.38 37.96 2.74
N LEU A 39 -11.70 37.31 3.88
CA LEU A 39 -11.47 37.83 5.23
C LEU A 39 -9.99 37.83 5.67
N VAL A 40 -9.11 37.14 4.93
CA VAL A 40 -7.68 36.99 5.25
C VAL A 40 -6.79 37.49 4.10
N GLY A 41 -7.36 37.72 2.93
CA GLY A 41 -6.65 38.26 1.76
C GLY A 41 -5.59 37.30 1.19
N ASP A 42 -4.64 37.89 0.46
CA ASP A 42 -3.59 37.22 -0.32
C ASP A 42 -2.53 36.54 0.56
N THR A 43 -2.32 37.08 1.77
CA THR A 43 -1.34 36.59 2.75
C THR A 43 -1.95 36.52 4.13
N ILE A 44 -1.73 35.41 4.83
CA ILE A 44 -2.22 35.14 6.18
C ILE A 44 -1.18 35.60 7.19
N SER A 45 -1.52 36.61 7.99
CA SER A 45 -0.69 37.16 9.07
C SER A 45 -0.70 36.30 10.33
N PRO A 46 0.24 36.51 11.28
CA PRO A 46 0.24 35.80 12.57
C PRO A 46 -1.02 36.09 13.40
N GLN A 47 -1.56 37.32 13.30
CA GLN A 47 -2.77 37.74 13.99
C GLN A 47 -3.98 36.98 13.42
N GLU A 48 -4.12 36.89 12.10
CA GLU A 48 -5.21 36.16 11.46
C GLU A 48 -5.12 34.65 11.72
N LYS A 49 -3.90 34.09 11.70
CA LYS A 49 -3.66 32.70 12.11
C LYS A 49 -4.20 32.44 13.51
N ALA A 50 -3.92 33.33 14.46
CA ALA A 50 -4.38 33.21 15.84
C ALA A 50 -5.90 33.40 15.96
N THR A 51 -6.46 34.41 15.30
CA THR A 51 -7.89 34.73 15.30
C THR A 51 -8.74 33.59 14.74
N TYR A 52 -8.29 32.96 13.64
CA TYR A 52 -9.04 31.92 12.92
C TYR A 52 -8.57 30.49 13.21
N GLY A 53 -7.59 30.29 14.09
CA GLY A 53 -7.12 28.96 14.49
C GLY A 53 -6.40 28.18 13.38
N LEU A 54 -5.73 28.87 12.47
CA LEU A 54 -5.11 28.27 11.28
C LEU A 54 -3.72 27.69 11.58
N PHE A 55 -3.36 26.66 10.81
CA PHE A 55 -2.04 26.02 10.81
C PHE A 55 -1.52 25.68 12.22
N PRO A 56 -2.20 24.77 12.96
CA PRO A 56 -1.85 24.45 14.35
C PRO A 56 -0.46 23.82 14.51
N TYR A 57 0.10 23.29 13.41
CA TYR A 57 1.45 22.74 13.34
C TYR A 57 2.56 23.80 13.27
N TYR A 58 2.24 25.08 13.04
CA TYR A 58 3.20 26.17 13.19
C TYR A 58 2.94 26.89 14.51
N ALA A 59 3.98 26.95 15.36
CA ALA A 59 3.97 27.78 16.56
C ALA A 59 3.79 29.26 16.15
N THR A 60 2.85 29.96 16.81
CA THR A 60 2.52 31.36 16.50
C THR A 60 3.75 32.28 16.62
N ASP A 61 4.65 31.97 17.56
CA ASP A 61 5.87 32.76 17.79
C ASP A 61 6.92 32.62 16.68
N ASN A 62 6.86 31.55 15.88
CA ASN A 62 7.78 31.32 14.76
C ASN A 62 7.14 31.59 13.39
N PHE A 63 5.85 31.91 13.34
CA PHE A 63 5.14 32.18 12.10
C PHE A 63 5.28 33.66 11.69
N ARG A 64 5.62 33.94 10.42
CA ARG A 64 5.70 35.30 9.88
C ARG A 64 4.54 35.64 8.96
N TYR A 65 4.31 34.84 7.92
CA TYR A 65 3.10 34.87 7.08
C TYR A 65 3.01 33.61 6.23
N ALA A 66 1.84 33.35 5.65
CA ALA A 66 1.68 32.29 4.65
C ALA A 66 0.77 32.70 3.49
N TYR A 67 0.92 32.05 2.34
CA TYR A 67 0.06 32.25 1.17
C TYR A 67 -0.09 30.95 0.38
N PHE A 68 -1.14 30.88 -0.44
CA PHE A 68 -1.39 29.71 -1.28
C PHE A 68 -1.07 29.98 -2.74
N THR A 69 -0.49 29.00 -3.41
CA THR A 69 -0.33 28.99 -4.87
C THR A 69 -0.98 27.75 -5.46
N GLN A 70 -1.57 27.89 -6.64
CA GLN A 70 -2.02 26.78 -7.47
C GLN A 70 -1.17 26.66 -8.71
N GLN A 71 -0.79 25.43 -9.04
CA GLN A 71 -0.09 25.13 -10.28
C GLN A 71 -1.06 25.17 -11.47
N LEU A 72 -0.71 25.90 -12.53
CA LEU A 72 -1.49 25.94 -13.78
C LEU A 72 -1.13 24.73 -14.67
N ALA A 73 -1.31 23.54 -14.10
CA ALA A 73 -1.13 22.23 -14.74
C ALA A 73 -2.41 21.38 -14.53
N PRO A 74 -2.59 20.26 -15.25
CA PRO A 74 -3.83 19.46 -15.20
C PRO A 74 -4.21 18.96 -13.81
N ASP A 75 -3.23 18.82 -12.91
CA ASP A 75 -3.39 18.37 -11.52
C ASP A 75 -3.82 19.48 -10.55
N SER A 76 -3.73 20.76 -10.95
CA SER A 76 -4.19 21.93 -10.18
C SER A 76 -3.73 21.93 -8.72
N ALA A 77 -2.52 21.42 -8.46
CA ALA A 77 -2.00 21.20 -7.12
C ALA A 77 -1.91 22.52 -6.33
N LEU A 78 -2.37 22.49 -5.07
CA LEU A 78 -2.27 23.62 -4.15
C LEU A 78 -1.06 23.46 -3.25
N THR A 79 -0.32 24.54 -3.05
CA THR A 79 0.85 24.59 -2.16
C THR A 79 0.69 25.74 -1.19
N LEU A 80 0.86 25.45 0.10
CA LEU A 80 1.00 26.45 1.15
C LEU A 80 2.47 26.84 1.27
N HIS A 81 2.77 28.12 1.05
CA HIS A 81 4.08 28.70 1.31
C HIS A 81 4.02 29.42 2.65
N THR A 82 4.90 29.06 3.57
CA THR A 82 4.99 29.68 4.89
C THR A 82 6.38 30.25 5.10
N GLN A 83 6.47 31.55 5.41
CA GLN A 83 7.71 32.12 5.89
C GLN A 83 7.73 32.09 7.42
N LEU A 84 8.80 31.52 7.97
CA LEU A 84 9.07 31.51 9.41
C LEU A 84 9.92 32.73 9.80
N ARG A 85 9.93 33.07 11.09
CA ARG A 85 10.68 34.24 11.59
C ARG A 85 12.21 34.06 11.52
N ASP A 86 12.68 32.82 11.49
CA ASP A 86 14.08 32.44 11.25
C ASP A 86 14.52 32.62 9.77
N GLY A 87 13.62 33.10 8.91
CA GLY A 87 13.88 33.35 7.49
C GLY A 87 13.62 32.15 6.58
N ARG A 88 13.33 30.97 7.13
CA ARG A 88 13.03 29.77 6.33
C ARG A 88 11.69 29.89 5.62
N LEU A 89 11.68 29.52 4.34
CA LEU A 89 10.46 29.33 3.56
C LEU A 89 10.14 27.84 3.49
N VAL A 90 8.98 27.45 4.03
CA VAL A 90 8.50 26.08 4.05
C VAL A 90 7.36 25.95 3.05
N GLN A 91 7.48 25.00 2.14
CA GLN A 91 6.46 24.68 1.15
C GLN A 91 5.84 23.34 1.51
N ARG A 92 4.51 23.30 1.58
CA ARG A 92 3.75 22.09 1.88
C ARG A 92 2.65 21.89 0.84
N PRO A 93 2.59 20.73 0.17
CA PRO A 93 1.42 20.35 -0.61
C PRO A 93 0.17 20.41 0.25
N PHE A 94 -0.88 21.04 -0.26
CA PHE A 94 -2.13 21.24 0.43
C PHE A 94 -3.24 20.58 -0.37
N THR A 95 -4.00 19.68 0.24
CA THR A 95 -5.09 19.00 -0.46
C THR A 95 -6.30 19.94 -0.64
N SER A 96 -7.15 19.66 -1.63
CA SER A 96 -8.39 20.41 -1.83
C SER A 96 -9.32 20.35 -0.61
N GLU A 97 -9.35 19.21 0.10
CA GLU A 97 -10.12 19.05 1.33
C GLU A 97 -9.59 19.94 2.46
N GLU A 98 -8.27 19.95 2.69
CA GLU A 98 -7.64 20.84 3.69
C GLU A 98 -7.91 22.32 3.36
N PHE A 99 -7.89 22.70 2.09
CA PHE A 99 -8.18 24.07 1.63
C PHE A 99 -9.62 24.48 1.94
N ILE A 100 -10.58 23.56 1.70
CA ILE A 100 -11.99 23.75 2.03
C ILE A 100 -12.20 23.84 3.54
N THR A 101 -11.54 22.98 4.33
CA THR A 101 -11.60 23.03 5.80
C THR A 101 -11.06 24.36 6.34
N ALA A 102 -9.92 24.85 5.84
CA ALA A 102 -9.36 26.14 6.23
C ALA A 102 -10.34 27.29 5.92
N ARG A 103 -11.00 27.25 4.75
CA ARG A 103 -12.04 28.22 4.39
C ARG A 103 -13.24 28.18 5.35
N PHE A 104 -13.74 26.98 5.70
CA PHE A 104 -14.86 26.82 6.63
C PHE A 104 -14.52 27.28 8.05
N GLN A 105 -13.29 27.01 8.52
CA GLN A 105 -12.82 27.48 9.82
C GLN A 105 -12.84 29.00 9.93
N ILE A 106 -12.32 29.70 8.91
CA ILE A 106 -12.35 31.17 8.84
C ILE A 106 -13.80 31.68 8.89
N GLN A 107 -14.71 31.07 8.13
CA GLN A 107 -16.11 31.50 8.09
C GLN A 107 -16.85 31.29 9.40
N ASN A 108 -16.70 30.12 10.04
CA ASN A 108 -17.36 29.82 11.31
C ASN A 108 -16.85 30.72 12.41
N ARG A 109 -15.53 30.92 12.48
CA ARG A 109 -14.93 31.78 13.49
C ARG A 109 -15.27 33.25 13.28
N ALA A 110 -15.37 33.72 12.03
CA ALA A 110 -15.87 35.06 11.73
C ALA A 110 -17.34 35.27 12.16
N ARG A 111 -18.19 34.25 12.02
CA ARG A 111 -19.57 34.30 12.53
C ARG A 111 -19.64 34.38 14.05
N GLU A 112 -18.82 33.59 14.75
CA GLU A 112 -18.70 33.63 16.21
C GLU A 112 -18.22 34.99 16.72
N LEU A 113 -17.31 35.64 15.99
CA LEU A 113 -16.78 36.95 16.35
C LEU A 113 -17.72 38.11 15.96
N GLY A 114 -18.59 37.93 14.96
CA GLY A 114 -19.53 38.94 14.46
C GLY A 114 -20.96 38.87 15.03
N GLY A 115 -21.30 37.80 15.75
CA GLY A 115 -22.65 37.56 16.29
C GLY A 115 -22.72 37.70 17.82
N GLY A 116 -23.18 38.85 18.29
CA GLY A 116 -23.68 38.99 19.67
C GLY A 116 -24.90 38.10 19.90
N SER A 117 -24.92 37.46 21.08
CA SER A 117 -26.03 36.75 21.73
C SER A 117 -27.40 36.79 21.02
N GLN A 118 -27.91 35.63 20.61
CA GLN A 118 -29.35 35.33 20.72
C GLN A 118 -29.61 33.87 21.07
N GLY A 119 -30.37 33.69 22.16
CA GLY A 119 -31.43 32.69 22.20
C GLY A 119 -31.14 31.39 22.92
N ALA A 120 -31.21 31.42 24.25
CA ALA A 120 -31.53 30.23 25.04
C ALA A 120 -33.03 29.89 24.97
N ALA A 121 -33.33 28.60 25.11
CA ALA A 121 -34.44 27.96 25.85
C ALA A 121 -35.31 26.96 25.01
N PRO A 122 -35.97 25.95 25.63
CA PRO A 122 -35.85 25.45 27.00
C PRO A 122 -35.61 23.93 27.12
N LEU A 123 -35.12 23.53 28.30
CA LEU A 123 -35.31 22.19 28.86
C LEU A 123 -36.75 22.08 29.40
N VAL A 124 -37.53 21.13 28.89
CA VAL A 124 -38.81 20.68 29.48
C VAL A 124 -38.59 19.25 29.95
N GLY A 125 -38.83 19.03 31.24
CA GLY A 125 -38.49 17.81 31.97
C GLY A 125 -39.33 16.59 31.60
N LEU A 126 -38.86 15.42 32.02
CA LEU A 126 -39.69 14.23 32.14
C LEU A 126 -39.33 13.45 33.41
N ASN A 127 -40.39 13.00 34.07
CA ASN A 127 -40.42 12.28 35.33
C ASN A 127 -39.68 10.94 35.30
N ALA A 128 -39.29 10.50 36.49
CA ALA A 128 -38.87 9.14 36.78
C ALA A 128 -39.95 8.12 36.33
N VAL A 129 -39.53 7.13 35.55
CA VAL A 129 -40.23 5.85 35.40
C VAL A 129 -39.21 4.74 35.61
N THR A 130 -39.33 4.07 36.75
CA THR A 130 -38.78 2.75 37.01
C THR A 130 -39.35 1.76 35.99
N SER A 131 -38.48 1.01 35.32
CA SER A 131 -38.87 -0.29 34.79
C SER A 131 -37.73 -1.29 34.98
N THR A 132 -38.02 -2.24 35.86
CA THR A 132 -37.42 -3.55 35.99
C THR A 132 -37.60 -4.33 34.67
N GLY A 133 -36.52 -4.91 34.16
CA GLY A 133 -36.56 -5.78 32.99
C GLY A 133 -35.18 -6.35 32.68
N ASN A 134 -34.97 -7.61 33.06
CA ASN A 134 -33.74 -8.39 32.87
C ASN A 134 -33.12 -8.18 31.48
N ASN A 135 -31.92 -7.60 31.44
CA ASN A 135 -31.06 -7.55 30.26
C ASN A 135 -29.62 -7.72 30.78
N PRO A 136 -28.74 -8.51 30.14
CA PRO A 136 -27.37 -8.65 30.61
C PRO A 136 -26.71 -7.27 30.53
N ASP A 137 -26.41 -6.69 31.69
CA ASP A 137 -25.90 -5.33 31.81
C ASP A 137 -24.74 -5.11 30.83
N LEU A 138 -24.79 -3.99 30.11
CA LEU A 138 -23.72 -3.48 29.28
C LEU A 138 -22.44 -3.37 30.13
N ALA A 139 -21.50 -4.28 29.90
CA ALA A 139 -20.25 -4.38 30.64
C ALA A 139 -19.20 -3.47 30.00
N VAL A 140 -18.72 -2.48 30.77
CA VAL A 140 -17.63 -1.59 30.36
C VAL A 140 -16.39 -2.43 30.04
N GLY A 141 -15.73 -2.13 28.92
CA GLY A 141 -14.59 -2.86 28.37
C GLY A 141 -14.93 -3.97 27.39
N SER A 142 -16.22 -4.31 27.22
CA SER A 142 -16.66 -5.32 26.23
C SER A 142 -16.97 -4.69 24.87
N VAL A 143 -16.80 -5.46 23.80
CA VAL A 143 -17.10 -5.03 22.43
C VAL A 143 -18.53 -5.40 22.09
N TYR A 144 -19.29 -4.43 21.58
CA TYR A 144 -20.68 -4.60 21.19
C TYR A 144 -20.89 -4.27 19.72
N GLN A 145 -21.79 -5.00 19.08
CA GLN A 145 -22.47 -4.52 17.87
C GLN A 145 -23.78 -3.87 18.31
N VAL A 146 -23.90 -2.57 18.06
CA VAL A 146 -25.03 -1.73 18.48
C VAL A 146 -25.87 -1.36 17.26
N THR A 147 -27.18 -1.46 17.38
CA THR A 147 -28.15 -1.03 16.38
C THR A 147 -29.09 -0.02 17.03
N LEU A 148 -29.19 1.17 16.44
CA LEU A 148 -30.06 2.25 16.90
C LEU A 148 -31.46 2.15 16.29
N HIS A 149 -32.44 2.83 16.89
CA HIS A 149 -33.82 2.86 16.40
C HIS A 149 -33.94 3.45 14.99
N ASN A 150 -33.06 4.38 14.61
CA ASN A 150 -32.98 4.95 13.26
C ASN A 150 -32.37 4.01 12.20
N GLY A 151 -32.00 2.78 12.58
CA GLY A 151 -31.41 1.78 11.68
C GLY A 151 -29.88 1.83 11.56
N THR A 152 -29.22 2.85 12.12
CA THR A 152 -27.76 2.95 12.15
C THR A 152 -27.19 1.83 13.01
N SER A 153 -26.18 1.13 12.50
CA SER A 153 -25.46 0.10 13.25
C SER A 153 -23.97 0.36 13.26
N PHE A 154 -23.33 0.15 14.40
CA PHE A 154 -21.90 0.35 14.57
C PHE A 154 -21.31 -0.67 15.56
N LYS A 155 -20.00 -0.85 15.50
CA LYS A 155 -19.24 -1.72 16.41
C LYS A 155 -18.30 -0.86 17.24
N GLY A 156 -18.30 -1.07 18.54
CA GLY A 156 -17.44 -0.32 19.45
C GLY A 156 -17.22 -1.01 20.79
N THR A 157 -16.15 -0.64 21.46
CA THR A 157 -15.89 -1.03 22.85
C THR A 157 -16.61 -0.06 23.77
N LEU A 158 -17.42 -0.56 24.70
CA LEU A 158 -18.07 0.30 25.67
C LEU A 158 -17.03 0.85 26.65
N VAL A 159 -16.84 2.17 26.69
CA VAL A 159 -15.82 2.83 27.54
C VAL A 159 -16.45 3.46 28.78
N SER A 160 -17.68 3.95 28.66
CA SER A 160 -18.41 4.57 29.77
C SER A 160 -19.90 4.26 29.62
N LEU A 161 -20.57 4.04 30.75
CA LEU A 161 -21.99 3.82 30.81
C LEU A 161 -22.55 4.68 31.94
N THR A 162 -23.52 5.52 31.60
CA THR A 162 -24.27 6.31 32.57
C THR A 162 -25.73 5.84 32.59
N LEU A 163 -26.57 6.51 33.39
CA LEU A 163 -28.01 6.22 33.44
C LEU A 163 -28.71 6.54 32.12
N THR A 164 -28.20 7.51 31.35
CA THR A 164 -28.85 8.02 30.13
C THR A 164 -28.04 7.74 28.87
N SER A 165 -26.72 7.70 28.95
CA SER A 165 -25.81 7.56 27.80
C SER A 165 -24.89 6.35 27.89
N ALA A 166 -24.43 5.89 26.73
CA ALA A 166 -23.37 4.90 26.59
C ALA A 166 -22.31 5.44 25.61
N ASP A 167 -21.06 5.45 26.04
CA ASP A 167 -19.93 5.91 25.24
C ASP A 167 -19.19 4.71 24.66
N PHE A 168 -19.15 4.63 23.34
CA PHE A 168 -18.44 3.59 22.61
C PHE A 168 -17.20 4.17 21.95
N ASP A 169 -16.06 3.53 22.15
CA ASP A 169 -14.88 3.78 21.33
C ASP A 169 -14.95 2.89 20.09
N THR A 170 -15.13 3.51 18.94
CA THR A 170 -15.27 2.82 17.65
C THR A 170 -13.97 2.98 16.84
N PRO A 171 -13.51 1.92 16.15
CA PRO A 171 -12.28 2.00 15.35
C PRO A 171 -12.34 3.02 14.20
N ASP A 172 -13.54 3.23 13.65
CA ASP A 172 -13.75 3.98 12.41
C ASP A 172 -14.34 5.38 12.64
N LEU A 173 -15.14 5.59 13.69
CA LEU A 173 -15.83 6.85 13.97
C LEU A 173 -15.30 7.57 15.23
N GLY A 174 -14.29 7.00 15.90
CA GLY A 174 -13.79 7.50 17.18
C GLY A 174 -14.80 7.27 18.30
N ARG A 175 -14.80 8.16 19.32
CA ARG A 175 -15.72 8.08 20.44
C ARG A 175 -17.13 8.49 20.01
N VAL A 176 -18.07 7.55 20.07
CA VAL A 176 -19.48 7.72 19.75
C VAL A 176 -20.29 7.62 21.03
N THR A 177 -20.92 8.71 21.42
CA THR A 177 -21.87 8.76 22.54
C THR A 177 -23.28 8.55 22.00
N VAL A 178 -23.99 7.54 22.51
CA VAL A 178 -25.40 7.28 22.17
C VAL A 178 -26.27 7.34 23.42
N GLN A 179 -27.48 7.86 23.27
CA GLN A 179 -28.48 7.74 24.34
C GLN A 179 -28.95 6.29 24.41
N ARG A 180 -29.09 5.78 25.64
CA ARG A 180 -29.55 4.39 25.85
C ARG A 180 -30.93 4.15 25.28
N ALA A 181 -31.79 5.18 25.30
CA ALA A 181 -33.12 5.16 24.70
C ALA A 181 -33.09 4.99 23.17
N ASP A 182 -32.00 5.39 22.50
CA ASP A 182 -31.86 5.26 21.06
C ASP A 182 -31.34 3.86 20.65
N ILE A 183 -30.88 3.04 21.60
CA ILE A 183 -30.36 1.71 21.35
C ILE A 183 -31.51 0.72 21.20
N LYS A 184 -31.79 0.33 19.95
CA LYS A 184 -32.76 -0.72 19.63
C LYS A 184 -32.28 -2.11 20.04
N ARG A 185 -30.99 -2.40 19.80
CA ARG A 185 -30.39 -3.71 20.12
C ARG A 185 -28.88 -3.58 20.31
N TYR A 186 -28.33 -4.32 21.26
CA TYR A 186 -26.89 -4.52 21.41
C TYR A 186 -26.59 -6.01 21.57
N VAL A 187 -25.50 -6.49 20.95
CA VAL A 187 -25.04 -7.87 21.06
C VAL A 187 -23.59 -7.85 21.52
N ALA A 188 -23.32 -8.48 22.67
CA ALA A 188 -21.96 -8.67 23.16
C ALA A 188 -21.21 -9.58 22.18
N LEU A 189 -20.15 -9.07 21.58
CA LEU A 189 -19.24 -9.89 20.81
C LEU A 189 -18.29 -10.53 21.81
N GLN A 190 -18.35 -11.85 21.96
CA GLN A 190 -17.35 -12.57 22.76
C GLN A 190 -15.97 -12.30 22.16
N VAL A 191 -15.23 -11.40 22.82
CA VAL A 191 -13.84 -11.14 22.48
C VAL A 191 -13.06 -12.33 23.00
N ALA A 192 -12.81 -13.30 22.11
CA ALA A 192 -11.74 -14.26 22.35
C ALA A 192 -10.48 -13.44 22.69
N LYS A 193 -9.92 -13.66 23.88
CA LYS A 193 -8.58 -13.16 24.25
C LYS A 193 -7.57 -13.75 23.26
N SER A 194 -7.35 -13.06 22.16
CA SER A 194 -6.26 -13.24 21.20
C SER A 194 -6.32 -12.04 20.25
N GLY A 195 -5.16 -11.45 19.93
CA GLY A 195 -5.03 -10.13 19.32
C GLY A 195 -5.96 -9.85 18.14
N ARG A 196 -6.28 -8.55 17.95
CA ARG A 196 -7.02 -7.99 16.80
C ARG A 196 -7.00 -8.96 15.62
N VAL A 197 -8.15 -9.57 15.31
CA VAL A 197 -8.32 -10.34 14.08
C VAL A 197 -8.06 -9.36 12.95
N ARG A 198 -6.83 -9.37 12.44
CA ARG A 198 -6.44 -8.56 11.29
C ARG A 198 -7.11 -9.20 10.10
N ASP A 199 -7.77 -8.41 9.25
CA ASP A 199 -8.34 -8.93 8.01
C ASP A 199 -7.25 -9.69 7.25
N ASP A 200 -7.56 -10.90 6.80
CA ASP A 200 -6.67 -11.70 5.97
C ASP A 200 -6.45 -10.95 4.65
N VAL A 201 -5.42 -10.12 4.59
CA VAL A 201 -4.96 -9.51 3.33
C VAL A 201 -4.41 -10.60 2.40
N GLY A 202 -4.02 -11.75 2.97
CA GLY A 202 -3.78 -13.05 2.34
C GLY A 202 -2.78 -13.04 1.20
N ASN A 203 -1.65 -12.38 1.46
CA ASN A 203 -0.52 -12.30 0.53
C ASN A 203 0.65 -13.16 0.99
N GLY A 204 0.37 -14.18 1.79
CA GLY A 204 1.39 -15.08 2.32
C GLY A 204 2.00 -16.01 1.27
N ASN A 205 1.43 -16.09 0.05
CA ASN A 205 1.87 -17.00 -1.02
C ASN A 205 2.99 -16.42 -1.91
N ARG A 206 3.32 -15.13 -1.77
CA ARG A 206 4.32 -14.41 -2.57
C ARG A 206 4.99 -13.25 -1.81
N LEU A 207 6.25 -13.00 -2.15
CA LEU A 207 7.00 -11.78 -1.83
C LEU A 207 6.71 -10.74 -2.94
N PHE A 208 7.70 -10.00 -3.45
CA PHE A 208 7.48 -9.11 -4.59
C PHE A 208 7.30 -9.94 -5.86
N PHE A 209 8.36 -10.64 -6.26
CA PHE A 209 8.37 -11.51 -7.43
C PHE A 209 8.40 -12.99 -7.04
N ALA A 210 9.22 -13.36 -6.05
CA ALA A 210 9.36 -14.74 -5.63
C ALA A 210 8.08 -15.29 -4.95
N PRO A 211 7.70 -16.55 -5.22
CA PRO A 211 6.69 -17.22 -4.43
C PRO A 211 7.23 -17.61 -3.05
N THR A 212 6.33 -17.80 -2.09
CA THR A 212 6.63 -18.50 -0.83
C THR A 212 6.21 -19.97 -0.94
N ALA A 213 6.58 -20.78 0.05
CA ALA A 213 6.12 -22.15 0.20
C ALA A 213 4.66 -22.28 0.66
N ARG A 214 3.91 -21.17 0.79
CA ARG A 214 2.48 -21.20 1.11
C ARG A 214 1.66 -21.33 -0.18
N SER A 215 0.64 -22.19 -0.17
CA SER A 215 -0.23 -22.40 -1.33
C SER A 215 -1.30 -21.34 -1.48
N LEU A 216 -1.78 -21.20 -2.72
CA LEU A 216 -3.15 -20.75 -2.97
C LEU A 216 -4.09 -21.91 -2.62
N ARG A 217 -5.17 -21.64 -1.88
CA ARG A 217 -6.17 -22.68 -1.60
C ARG A 217 -6.91 -23.05 -2.88
N LYS A 218 -7.56 -24.21 -2.88
CA LYS A 218 -8.38 -24.66 -4.00
C LYS A 218 -9.45 -23.61 -4.32
N GLY A 219 -9.46 -23.14 -5.56
CA GLY A 219 -10.40 -22.13 -6.04
C GLY A 219 -10.03 -20.69 -5.71
N GLU A 220 -8.94 -20.45 -4.98
CA GLU A 220 -8.37 -19.10 -4.81
C GLU A 220 -7.41 -18.77 -5.94
N GLY A 221 -7.34 -17.50 -6.30
CA GLY A 221 -6.37 -17.01 -7.26
C GLY A 221 -6.13 -15.52 -7.13
N TYR A 222 -5.23 -15.02 -7.96
CA TYR A 222 -5.02 -13.60 -8.13
C TYR A 222 -4.58 -13.27 -9.55
N VAL A 223 -4.98 -12.09 -10.00
CA VAL A 223 -4.36 -11.41 -11.13
C VAL A 223 -3.36 -10.40 -10.58
N GLN A 224 -2.25 -10.21 -11.27
CA GLN A 224 -1.25 -9.22 -10.91
C GLN A 224 -0.75 -8.48 -12.14
N ASP A 225 -0.36 -7.23 -11.94
CA ASP A 225 0.35 -6.41 -12.90
C ASP A 225 1.63 -5.93 -12.22
N ILE A 226 2.77 -6.30 -12.81
CA ILE A 226 4.11 -5.94 -12.35
C ILE A 226 4.69 -4.94 -13.34
N ASP A 227 5.02 -3.76 -12.85
CA ASP A 227 5.60 -2.63 -13.58
C ASP A 227 4.83 -2.29 -14.88
N ILE A 228 3.52 -2.53 -14.94
CA ILE A 228 2.62 -2.30 -16.09
C ILE A 228 2.90 -3.25 -17.27
N PHE A 229 4.10 -3.83 -17.34
CA PHE A 229 4.58 -4.59 -18.48
C PHE A 229 4.49 -6.10 -18.31
N LEU A 230 4.29 -6.61 -17.10
CA LEU A 230 4.22 -8.05 -16.85
C LEU A 230 2.91 -8.41 -16.13
N LEU A 231 1.99 -8.96 -16.91
CA LEU A 231 0.70 -9.41 -16.42
C LEU A 231 0.80 -10.84 -15.93
N GLY A 232 0.13 -11.15 -14.83
CA GLY A 232 0.12 -12.47 -14.24
C GLY A 232 -1.26 -12.90 -13.79
N VAL A 233 -1.53 -14.20 -13.91
CA VAL A 233 -2.65 -14.86 -13.26
C VAL A 233 -2.15 -16.12 -12.57
N ASN A 234 -2.55 -16.32 -11.32
CA ASN A 234 -2.18 -17.50 -10.54
C ASN A 234 -3.44 -18.10 -9.91
N TYR A 235 -3.55 -19.43 -9.91
CA TYR A 235 -4.74 -20.14 -9.47
C TYR A 235 -4.38 -21.41 -8.68
N GLY A 236 -5.02 -21.60 -7.52
CA GLY A 236 -4.96 -22.81 -6.72
C GLY A 236 -5.89 -23.88 -7.27
N VAL A 237 -5.33 -24.86 -7.98
CA VAL A 237 -6.08 -26.01 -8.53
C VAL A 237 -6.49 -26.97 -7.40
N THR A 238 -5.61 -27.14 -6.41
CA THR A 238 -5.87 -27.83 -5.14
C THR A 238 -5.31 -27.00 -3.99
N ASP A 239 -5.49 -27.45 -2.74
CA ASP A 239 -4.88 -26.78 -1.57
C ASP A 239 -3.35 -26.93 -1.50
N HIS A 240 -2.77 -27.77 -2.36
CA HIS A 240 -1.34 -28.06 -2.40
C HIS A 240 -0.70 -27.70 -3.74
N PHE A 241 -1.49 -27.60 -4.81
CA PHE A 241 -1.01 -27.36 -6.17
C PHE A 241 -1.63 -26.10 -6.76
N SER A 242 -0.77 -25.20 -7.20
CA SER A 242 -1.14 -23.98 -7.93
C SER A 242 -0.38 -23.89 -9.24
N ILE A 243 -0.97 -23.21 -10.21
CA ILE A 243 -0.33 -22.88 -11.48
C ILE A 243 -0.61 -21.42 -11.80
N GLY A 244 0.36 -20.76 -12.43
CA GLY A 244 0.17 -19.44 -12.98
C GLY A 244 0.71 -19.29 -14.39
N LEU A 245 0.30 -18.19 -15.00
CA LEU A 245 0.75 -17.69 -16.29
C LEU A 245 1.23 -16.26 -16.07
N LEU A 246 2.44 -15.96 -16.55
CA LEU A 246 3.00 -14.62 -16.65
C LEU A 246 3.17 -14.30 -18.13
N ALA A 247 2.82 -13.10 -18.56
CA ALA A 247 2.99 -12.66 -19.94
C ALA A 247 3.40 -11.19 -19.97
N SER A 248 4.40 -10.87 -20.79
CA SER A 248 4.74 -9.47 -21.02
C SER A 248 3.71 -8.82 -21.95
N ALA A 249 3.44 -7.54 -21.72
CA ALA A 249 2.50 -6.73 -22.47
C ALA A 249 3.15 -5.41 -22.91
N ILE A 250 4.34 -5.50 -23.51
CA ILE A 250 5.11 -4.32 -23.94
C ILE A 250 4.50 -3.76 -25.23
N PRO A 251 4.02 -2.50 -25.26
CA PRO A 251 3.47 -1.89 -26.46
C PRO A 251 4.48 -1.85 -27.61
N GLY A 252 4.01 -2.07 -28.84
CA GLY A 252 4.87 -2.08 -30.03
C GLY A 252 5.61 -3.39 -30.29
N ILE A 253 5.57 -4.35 -29.36
CA ILE A 253 6.08 -5.72 -29.56
C ILE A 253 4.91 -6.63 -29.93
N GLY A 254 5.01 -7.33 -31.07
CA GLY A 254 3.98 -8.26 -31.53
C GLY A 254 3.75 -9.40 -30.52
N LEU A 255 2.52 -9.91 -30.41
CA LEU A 255 2.14 -10.90 -29.39
C LEU A 255 3.01 -12.17 -29.40
N GLY A 256 3.47 -12.62 -30.57
CA GLY A 256 4.38 -13.76 -30.70
C GLY A 256 5.82 -13.52 -30.22
N LYS A 257 6.17 -12.25 -29.96
CA LYS A 257 7.47 -11.78 -29.45
C LYS A 257 7.39 -11.28 -28.00
N GLN A 258 6.31 -11.58 -27.28
CA GLN A 258 6.20 -11.33 -25.84
C GLN A 258 6.76 -12.53 -25.07
N VAL A 259 7.32 -12.28 -23.88
CA VAL A 259 7.70 -13.33 -22.93
C VAL A 259 6.44 -13.94 -22.36
N VAL A 260 6.39 -15.27 -22.29
CA VAL A 260 5.31 -15.99 -21.61
C VAL A 260 5.92 -17.05 -20.71
N ALA A 261 5.45 -17.16 -19.47
CA ALA A 261 5.93 -18.14 -18.51
C ALA A 261 4.82 -18.85 -17.77
N LEU A 262 5.03 -20.13 -17.47
CA LEU A 262 4.19 -20.95 -16.60
C LEU A 262 4.87 -21.12 -15.24
N THR A 263 4.08 -21.07 -14.18
CA THR A 263 4.58 -21.14 -12.79
C THR A 263 3.90 -22.23 -11.96
N PRO A 264 4.09 -23.53 -12.30
CA PRO A 264 3.59 -24.61 -11.46
C PRO A 264 4.30 -24.64 -10.11
N LYS A 265 3.54 -24.80 -9.03
CA LYS A 265 4.05 -24.86 -7.66
C LYS A 265 3.28 -25.88 -6.84
N LEU A 266 4.00 -26.79 -6.20
CA LEU A 266 3.48 -27.77 -5.24
C LEU A 266 4.00 -27.42 -3.85
N THR A 267 3.12 -27.39 -2.86
CA THR A 267 3.43 -26.99 -1.48
C THR A 267 2.75 -27.92 -0.49
N THR A 268 3.37 -28.14 0.66
CA THR A 268 2.78 -28.86 1.78
C THR A 268 3.07 -28.18 3.11
N LYS A 269 2.14 -28.32 4.06
CA LYS A 269 2.28 -27.81 5.42
C LYS A 269 2.88 -28.91 6.30
N VAL A 270 4.12 -28.71 6.75
CA VAL A 270 4.85 -29.68 7.58
C VAL A 270 4.46 -29.55 9.06
N SER A 271 4.15 -28.33 9.50
CA SER A 271 3.65 -28.06 10.86
C SER A 271 2.79 -26.80 10.89
N ALA A 272 2.30 -26.41 12.06
CA ALA A 272 1.47 -25.22 12.23
C ALA A 272 2.05 -23.95 11.57
N LYS A 273 3.39 -23.78 11.61
CA LYS A 273 4.10 -22.61 11.09
C LYS A 273 5.05 -22.90 9.93
N TRP A 274 5.35 -24.17 9.63
CA TRP A 274 6.28 -24.52 8.55
C TRP A 274 5.56 -25.02 7.31
N ASN A 275 5.93 -24.45 6.17
CA ASN A 275 5.49 -24.89 4.85
C ASN A 275 6.73 -25.14 3.99
N VAL A 276 6.68 -26.17 3.16
CA VAL A 276 7.73 -26.46 2.18
C VAL A 276 7.10 -26.62 0.80
N GLY A 277 7.86 -26.37 -0.25
CA GLY A 277 7.35 -26.50 -1.60
C GLY A 277 8.44 -26.61 -2.64
N VAL A 278 8.04 -27.05 -3.82
CA VAL A 278 8.86 -27.10 -5.02
C VAL A 278 8.06 -26.48 -6.16
N GLY A 279 8.74 -25.87 -7.10
CA GLY A 279 8.09 -25.25 -8.25
C GLY A 279 9.06 -24.96 -9.37
N ALA A 280 8.50 -24.47 -10.46
CA ALA A 280 9.28 -23.98 -11.58
C ALA A 280 8.68 -22.69 -12.11
N LEU A 281 9.53 -21.85 -12.70
CA LEU A 281 9.14 -20.83 -13.67
C LEU A 281 9.68 -21.30 -15.01
N ILE A 282 8.79 -21.55 -15.98
CA ILE A 282 9.13 -22.07 -17.30
C ILE A 282 8.72 -21.02 -18.31
N ALA A 283 9.67 -20.29 -18.87
CA ALA A 283 9.45 -19.20 -19.79
C ALA A 283 9.84 -19.58 -21.22
N ARG A 284 9.05 -19.09 -22.18
CA ARG A 284 9.49 -18.92 -23.56
C ARG A 284 10.06 -17.52 -23.68
N ILE A 285 11.35 -17.43 -23.99
CA ILE A 285 12.02 -16.18 -24.29
C ILE A 285 12.01 -15.99 -25.80
N PRO A 286 11.36 -14.92 -26.31
CA PRO A 286 11.33 -14.65 -27.74
C PRO A 286 12.72 -14.28 -28.24
N ASP A 287 13.02 -14.66 -29.47
CA ASP A 287 14.19 -14.15 -30.16
C ASP A 287 13.88 -12.74 -30.68
N PHE A 288 14.82 -11.82 -30.47
CA PHE A 288 14.70 -10.42 -30.89
C PHE A 288 15.34 -10.17 -32.26
N ASP A 289 15.97 -11.17 -32.88
CA ASP A 289 16.43 -11.07 -34.25
C ASP A 289 15.27 -11.03 -35.27
N TYR A 290 15.49 -10.28 -36.35
CA TYR A 290 14.48 -9.93 -37.35
C TYR A 290 14.06 -11.11 -38.25
N ASP A 291 14.92 -12.13 -38.39
CA ASP A 291 14.73 -13.25 -39.32
C ASP A 291 14.43 -14.55 -38.58
N ASN A 292 13.14 -14.90 -38.49
CA ASN A 292 12.65 -16.26 -38.17
C ASN A 292 13.21 -16.93 -36.89
N GLY A 293 13.58 -16.15 -35.86
CA GLY A 293 14.06 -16.71 -34.60
C GLY A 293 12.97 -17.50 -33.85
N SER A 294 13.14 -18.82 -33.77
CA SER A 294 12.37 -19.66 -32.85
C SER A 294 12.83 -19.35 -31.42
N GLY A 295 12.05 -18.59 -30.65
CA GLY A 295 12.37 -18.29 -29.25
C GLY A 295 12.73 -19.56 -28.45
N PHE A 296 13.59 -19.43 -27.45
CA PHE A 296 14.09 -20.55 -26.66
C PHE A 296 13.35 -20.69 -25.32
N GLY A 297 13.29 -21.91 -24.81
CA GLY A 297 12.79 -22.18 -23.46
C GLY A 297 13.87 -21.92 -22.42
N ALA A 298 13.54 -21.22 -21.35
CA ALA A 298 14.40 -21.07 -20.19
C ALA A 298 13.57 -20.98 -18.91
N GLY A 299 14.17 -21.24 -17.77
CA GLY A 299 13.42 -21.25 -16.53
C GLY A 299 14.27 -21.40 -15.29
N ILE A 300 13.59 -21.49 -14.16
CA ILE A 300 14.19 -21.76 -12.86
C ILE A 300 13.37 -22.85 -12.20
N ALA A 301 14.01 -23.95 -11.80
CA ALA A 301 13.42 -24.93 -10.89
C ALA A 301 13.90 -24.61 -9.47
N TYR A 302 13.01 -24.65 -8.49
CA TYR A 302 13.33 -24.21 -7.14
C TYR A 302 12.61 -25.01 -6.05
N GLY A 303 13.25 -25.06 -4.88
CA GLY A 303 12.66 -25.49 -3.62
C GLY A 303 12.53 -24.30 -2.66
N LEU A 304 11.50 -24.33 -1.80
CA LEU A 304 11.15 -23.27 -0.86
C LEU A 304 10.84 -23.84 0.52
N ALA A 305 11.22 -23.10 1.56
CA ALA A 305 10.76 -23.30 2.93
C ALA A 305 10.30 -21.97 3.50
N THR A 306 9.09 -21.93 4.05
CA THR A 306 8.50 -20.72 4.65
C THR A 306 8.07 -21.00 6.07
N TYR A 307 8.58 -20.18 6.99
CA TYR A 307 8.21 -20.16 8.39
C TYR A 307 7.31 -18.96 8.69
N GLY A 308 6.18 -19.20 9.35
CA GLY A 308 5.30 -18.15 9.87
C GLY A 308 3.88 -18.18 9.31
N THR A 309 3.20 -17.04 9.43
CA THR A 309 1.80 -16.83 9.03
C THR A 309 1.70 -16.23 7.63
N ALA A 310 0.50 -15.86 7.18
CA ALA A 310 0.36 -15.16 5.91
C ALA A 310 0.89 -13.71 5.97
N ASP A 311 0.83 -13.10 7.16
CA ASP A 311 1.17 -11.71 7.40
C ASP A 311 2.61 -11.52 7.89
N ASP A 312 3.14 -12.51 8.60
CA ASP A 312 4.47 -12.49 9.18
C ASP A 312 5.19 -13.79 8.81
N ASN A 313 6.04 -13.73 7.80
CA ASN A 313 6.77 -14.89 7.31
C ASN A 313 8.19 -14.58 6.89
N LEU A 314 9.00 -15.63 6.97
CA LEU A 314 10.33 -15.71 6.41
C LEU A 314 10.37 -16.90 5.45
N THR A 315 10.93 -16.70 4.28
CA THR A 315 11.06 -17.67 3.20
C THR A 315 12.53 -17.79 2.81
N MET A 316 12.98 -19.03 2.71
CA MET A 316 14.26 -19.39 2.11
C MET A 316 13.99 -20.25 0.88
N GLY A 317 14.79 -20.08 -0.16
CA GLY A 317 14.70 -20.87 -1.38
C GLY A 317 16.05 -21.20 -1.98
N LEU A 318 16.07 -22.26 -2.77
CA LEU A 318 17.22 -22.67 -3.57
C LEU A 318 16.72 -22.98 -4.98
N GLY A 319 17.30 -22.31 -5.98
CA GLY A 319 16.90 -22.46 -7.37
C GLY A 319 18.08 -22.70 -8.31
N TYR A 320 17.81 -23.44 -9.38
CA TYR A 320 18.74 -23.65 -10.50
C TYR A 320 18.07 -23.19 -11.79
N GLY A 321 18.76 -22.30 -12.50
CA GLY A 321 18.37 -21.90 -13.85
C GLY A 321 18.56 -23.04 -14.83
N PHE A 322 17.71 -23.14 -15.84
CA PHE A 322 17.87 -24.07 -16.95
C PHE A 322 17.48 -23.43 -18.28
N SER A 323 18.01 -23.95 -19.38
CA SER A 323 17.60 -23.58 -20.73
C SER A 323 17.41 -24.81 -21.61
N GLY A 324 16.51 -24.72 -22.59
CA GLY A 324 16.22 -25.81 -23.52
C GLY A 324 17.42 -26.22 -24.39
N GLN A 325 18.42 -25.34 -24.52
CA GLN A 325 19.64 -25.60 -25.30
C GLN A 325 20.85 -25.99 -24.42
N GLY A 326 20.83 -25.62 -23.13
CA GLY A 326 22.00 -25.77 -22.24
C GLY A 326 21.77 -26.63 -21.00
N GLY A 327 20.56 -27.15 -20.77
CA GLY A 327 20.22 -27.90 -19.57
C GLY A 327 20.26 -27.04 -18.30
N PHE A 328 20.52 -27.65 -17.15
CA PHE A 328 20.63 -26.94 -15.87
C PHE A 328 21.99 -26.23 -15.74
N GLY A 329 21.96 -24.98 -15.31
CA GLY A 329 23.13 -24.23 -14.90
C GLY A 329 23.75 -24.81 -13.64
N ARG A 330 25.04 -24.55 -13.44
CA ARG A 330 25.82 -25.07 -12.30
C ARG A 330 25.74 -24.17 -11.06
N THR A 331 25.41 -22.89 -11.25
CA THR A 331 25.34 -21.89 -10.18
C THR A 331 23.94 -21.88 -9.55
N PRO A 332 23.82 -22.23 -8.26
CA PRO A 332 22.56 -22.07 -7.55
C PRO A 332 22.29 -20.59 -7.21
N VAL A 333 21.01 -20.26 -7.13
CA VAL A 333 20.52 -19.00 -6.57
C VAL A 333 19.83 -19.29 -5.26
N VAL A 334 20.28 -18.65 -4.19
CA VAL A 334 19.64 -18.73 -2.87
C VAL A 334 18.72 -17.52 -2.71
N LEU A 335 17.45 -17.78 -2.39
CA LEU A 335 16.47 -16.76 -2.04
C LEU A 335 16.39 -16.66 -0.52
N LEU A 336 16.45 -15.44 0.01
CA LEU A 336 16.07 -15.10 1.38
C LEU A 336 15.13 -13.91 1.35
N GLY A 337 13.93 -14.06 1.87
CA GLY A 337 12.97 -12.97 1.88
C GLY A 337 11.86 -13.17 2.88
N GLY A 338 11.08 -12.13 3.13
CA GLY A 338 10.03 -12.19 4.13
C GLY A 338 9.09 -11.01 4.05
N ALA A 339 7.96 -11.16 4.71
CA ALA A 339 6.97 -10.12 4.90
C ALA A 339 6.65 -9.99 6.39
N LYS A 340 6.51 -8.76 6.87
CA LYS A 340 6.10 -8.46 8.24
C LYS A 340 5.03 -7.38 8.26
N ARG A 341 3.86 -7.69 8.78
CA ARG A 341 2.72 -6.77 8.83
C ARG A 341 2.84 -5.84 10.04
N ILE A 342 3.16 -4.59 9.78
CA ILE A 342 3.39 -3.57 10.82
C ILE A 342 2.09 -2.83 11.21
N THR A 343 1.14 -2.68 10.29
CA THR A 343 -0.19 -2.08 10.57
C THR A 343 -1.32 -2.90 9.93
N ASN A 344 -2.57 -2.48 10.11
CA ASN A 344 -3.70 -3.13 9.44
C ASN A 344 -3.61 -3.08 7.91
N ARG A 345 -2.85 -2.16 7.31
CA ARG A 345 -2.74 -2.04 5.86
C ARG A 345 -1.32 -2.09 5.33
N VAL A 346 -0.30 -1.97 6.18
CA VAL A 346 1.09 -1.86 5.74
C VAL A 346 1.89 -3.07 6.21
N SER A 347 2.61 -3.70 5.29
CA SER A 347 3.63 -4.71 5.58
C SER A 347 4.96 -4.28 4.99
N LEU A 348 6.05 -4.59 5.68
CA LEU A 348 7.40 -4.50 5.14
C LEU A 348 7.70 -5.79 4.40
N VAL A 349 8.27 -5.70 3.21
CA VAL A 349 8.62 -6.86 2.39
C VAL A 349 10.06 -6.71 1.91
N SER A 350 10.80 -7.81 1.90
CA SER A 350 12.13 -7.89 1.30
C SER A 350 12.33 -9.25 0.66
N GLU A 351 13.05 -9.29 -0.45
CA GLU A 351 13.56 -10.49 -1.11
C GLU A 351 14.98 -10.26 -1.60
N ASN A 352 15.85 -11.24 -1.38
CA ASN A 352 17.29 -11.17 -1.60
C ASN A 352 17.70 -12.45 -2.33
N TYR A 353 18.34 -12.30 -3.47
CA TYR A 353 18.85 -13.37 -4.32
C TYR A 353 20.37 -13.36 -4.25
N LEU A 354 20.95 -14.44 -3.73
CA LEU A 354 22.39 -14.61 -3.60
C LEU A 354 22.88 -15.58 -4.68
N PHE A 355 23.84 -15.13 -5.48
CA PHE A 355 24.49 -15.92 -6.51
C PHE A 355 25.80 -16.49 -5.95
N VAL A 356 25.82 -17.80 -5.67
CA VAL A 356 26.81 -18.43 -4.77
C VAL A 356 28.15 -18.77 -5.46
N GLN A 357 28.35 -18.44 -6.75
CA GLN A 357 29.56 -18.85 -7.49
C GLN A 357 30.15 -17.75 -8.38
N GLY A 358 31.49 -17.69 -8.45
CA GLY A 358 32.26 -16.80 -9.34
C GLY A 358 32.28 -15.34 -8.88
N THR A 359 32.17 -14.41 -9.83
CA THR A 359 31.96 -12.96 -9.60
C THR A 359 30.53 -12.67 -9.10
N GLY A 360 30.02 -13.50 -8.20
CA GLY A 360 28.64 -13.49 -7.74
C GLY A 360 28.28 -12.19 -7.01
N GLY A 361 27.06 -12.11 -6.51
CA GLY A 361 26.60 -10.95 -5.76
C GLY A 361 25.26 -11.21 -5.08
N VAL A 362 24.74 -10.15 -4.46
CA VAL A 362 23.39 -10.11 -3.92
C VAL A 362 22.59 -9.10 -4.70
N GLY A 363 21.44 -9.51 -5.22
CA GLY A 363 20.46 -8.58 -5.78
C GLY A 363 19.10 -8.82 -5.15
N GLY A 364 18.23 -7.83 -5.10
CA GLY A 364 16.94 -8.04 -4.45
C GLY A 364 16.03 -6.83 -4.50
N LEU A 365 14.90 -6.97 -3.81
CA LEU A 365 13.92 -5.92 -3.63
C LEU A 365 13.63 -5.72 -2.15
N TYR A 366 13.37 -4.47 -1.77
CA TYR A 366 12.82 -4.13 -0.46
C TYR A 366 11.78 -3.04 -0.62
N GLY A 367 10.84 -2.99 0.30
CA GLY A 367 9.84 -1.93 0.30
C GLY A 367 8.62 -2.26 1.14
N ILE A 368 7.49 -1.72 0.70
CA ILE A 368 6.23 -1.78 1.42
C ILE A 368 5.13 -2.43 0.58
N ARG A 369 4.26 -3.14 1.28
CA ARG A 369 3.01 -3.71 0.77
C ARG A 369 1.84 -3.00 1.45
N LEU A 370 1.02 -2.34 0.65
CA LEU A 370 -0.27 -1.78 1.04
C LEU A 370 -1.36 -2.81 0.74
N GLY A 371 -2.15 -3.17 1.74
CA GLY A 371 -3.19 -4.20 1.66
C GLY A 371 -4.57 -3.65 1.96
N TRP A 372 -5.52 -4.02 1.10
CA TRP A 372 -6.96 -3.82 1.23
C TRP A 372 -7.66 -5.18 1.13
N PRO A 373 -8.99 -5.25 1.38
CA PRO A 373 -9.74 -6.47 1.10
C PRO A 373 -9.52 -6.91 -0.35
N ARG A 374 -8.90 -8.08 -0.53
CA ARG A 374 -8.57 -8.70 -1.83
C ARG A 374 -7.60 -7.95 -2.74
N THR A 375 -7.05 -6.80 -2.34
CA THR A 375 -6.14 -6.04 -3.20
C THR A 375 -4.84 -5.71 -2.49
N THR A 376 -3.73 -5.80 -3.21
CA THR A 376 -2.44 -5.29 -2.75
C THR A 376 -1.79 -4.38 -3.75
N LEU A 377 -1.09 -3.37 -3.24
CA LEU A 377 -0.10 -2.59 -3.96
C LEU A 377 1.25 -2.78 -3.27
N ASN A 378 2.24 -3.24 -4.01
CA ASN A 378 3.63 -3.31 -3.59
C ASN A 378 4.39 -2.15 -4.23
N VAL A 379 5.15 -1.44 -3.40
CA VAL A 379 6.06 -0.37 -3.82
C VAL A 379 7.43 -0.72 -3.26
N GLY A 380 8.39 -0.95 -4.13
CA GLY A 380 9.73 -1.35 -3.72
C GLY A 380 10.83 -0.72 -4.55
N SER A 381 12.06 -0.91 -4.10
CA SER A 381 13.26 -0.54 -4.82
C SER A 381 14.13 -1.76 -5.04
N PHE A 382 14.75 -1.82 -6.21
CA PHE A 382 15.73 -2.84 -6.55
C PHE A 382 17.12 -2.42 -6.07
N TYR A 383 17.94 -3.39 -5.70
CA TYR A 383 19.36 -3.17 -5.39
C TYR A 383 20.21 -4.33 -5.91
N VAL A 384 21.46 -4.05 -6.24
CA VAL A 384 22.49 -5.03 -6.56
C VAL A 384 23.80 -4.64 -5.89
N ALA A 385 24.40 -5.62 -5.24
CA ALA A 385 25.69 -5.57 -4.58
C ALA A 385 26.56 -6.74 -5.07
N PRO A 386 27.45 -6.52 -6.07
CA PRO A 386 28.39 -7.54 -6.52
C PRO A 386 29.45 -7.83 -5.45
N PHE A 387 29.95 -9.07 -5.37
CA PHE A 387 31.04 -9.46 -4.46
C PHE A 387 32.41 -8.98 -4.93
N GLU A 388 32.56 -8.71 -6.23
CA GLU A 388 33.78 -8.16 -6.84
C GLU A 388 33.46 -6.88 -7.64
N GLY A 389 34.30 -5.85 -7.49
CA GLY A 389 34.13 -4.54 -8.13
C GLY A 389 33.56 -3.45 -7.19
N GLY A 390 34.11 -2.22 -7.26
CA GLY A 390 33.82 -1.09 -6.38
C GLY A 390 32.46 -0.39 -6.60
N GLY A 391 31.38 -1.15 -6.80
CA GLY A 391 30.05 -0.63 -7.10
C GLY A 391 28.95 -1.35 -6.31
N ALA A 392 28.92 -1.16 -4.98
CA ALA A 392 27.96 -1.83 -4.09
C ALA A 392 26.52 -1.30 -4.16
N PHE A 393 26.23 -0.30 -5.01
CA PHE A 393 24.91 0.31 -5.13
C PHE A 393 24.56 0.50 -6.60
N GLY A 394 24.30 -0.60 -7.31
CA GLY A 394 23.82 -0.57 -8.68
C GLY A 394 22.34 -0.17 -8.74
N TYR A 395 22.09 1.09 -9.10
CA TYR A 395 20.81 1.65 -9.54
C TYR A 395 19.61 1.45 -8.61
N VAL A 396 19.26 2.48 -7.83
CA VAL A 396 17.90 2.61 -7.29
C VAL A 396 16.97 2.91 -8.46
N TYR A 397 16.42 1.86 -9.09
CA TYR A 397 15.28 2.02 -9.97
C TYR A 397 14.08 2.35 -9.08
N PRO A 398 13.49 3.55 -9.17
CA PRO A 398 12.74 4.10 -8.05
C PRO A 398 11.43 3.38 -7.75
N VAL A 399 10.89 2.51 -8.61
CA VAL A 399 9.63 1.86 -8.29
C VAL A 399 9.48 0.51 -8.96
N TYR A 400 9.72 -0.57 -8.22
CA TYR A 400 8.99 -1.81 -8.46
C TYR A 400 7.56 -1.57 -8.00
N LEU A 401 6.64 -1.58 -8.95
CA LEU A 401 5.21 -1.45 -8.73
C LEU A 401 4.54 -2.77 -9.04
N ASP A 402 3.75 -3.26 -8.10
CA ASP A 402 2.96 -4.45 -8.34
C ASP A 402 1.59 -4.35 -7.69
N VAL A 403 0.56 -4.44 -8.52
CA VAL A 403 -0.83 -4.48 -8.06
C VAL A 403 -1.35 -5.89 -8.25
N ALA A 404 -1.90 -6.48 -7.19
CA ALA A 404 -2.58 -7.78 -7.30
C ALA A 404 -4.00 -7.71 -6.75
N LEU A 405 -4.92 -8.34 -7.48
CA LEU A 405 -6.31 -8.50 -7.12
C LEU A 405 -6.63 -9.99 -6.97
N ARG A 406 -7.05 -10.36 -5.76
CA ARG A 406 -7.39 -11.72 -5.37
C ARG A 406 -8.85 -12.03 -5.67
N PHE A 407 -9.10 -13.27 -6.06
CA PHE A 407 -10.43 -13.81 -6.31
C PHE A 407 -10.55 -15.22 -5.71
N GLY A 408 -11.77 -15.73 -5.66
CA GLY A 408 -12.11 -16.96 -4.97
C GLY A 408 -12.50 -16.72 -3.51
N GLN A 409 -13.23 -17.68 -2.93
CA GLN A 409 -13.59 -17.65 -1.52
C GLN A 409 -12.76 -18.68 -0.76
N PRO A 410 -12.07 -18.29 0.33
CA PRO A 410 -11.58 -19.28 1.28
C PRO A 410 -12.80 -20.04 1.80
N LYS A 411 -12.81 -21.37 1.63
CA LYS A 411 -13.79 -22.20 2.35
C LYS A 411 -13.62 -21.92 3.84
N LYS A 412 -14.73 -21.57 4.49
CA LYS A 412 -14.81 -21.28 5.93
C LYS A 412 -14.36 -22.48 6.76
#